data_AF-A0A848UFF9-F1
#
_entry.id   AF-A0A848UFF9-F1
#
_cell.length_a   1.000
_cell.length_b   1.000
_cell.length_c   1.000
_cell.angle_alpha   90.00
_cell.angle_beta   90.00
_cell.angle_gamma   90.00
#
_symmetry.space_group_name_H-M   'P 1'
#
loop_
_entity.id
_entity.type
_entity.pdbx_description
1 polymer ?
#
loop_
_entity_poly.entity_id
_entity_poly.type
_entity_poly.pdbx_seq_one_letter_code
_entity_poly.pdbx_strand_id
1 'polypeptide(L)'
;MRDRTLTSLALVALTIAACGNTDGAADEPDPTTAATDGGIAVDEPPAAADGRMGVIVDYSPTTSDVTALLYVSQHPAAELLAVTLAGTGESHCDRAVANTRALLALVDRPDVPVACGPEQPVGPGNEWPADWRDAADRLDGLDLAAVASTAANTDIDAIDLLASTAADHDPVTIVALGPLTNLAAAVATRPDLAEHVAGIVTMGGAVDVDGNATNGAAEWNYFIDPTAVDVVLGSGIPVTMVPLDATNSVPVTRAWFDALVGHRTTAAADAVHDLFAASRPYD
;
A
#
# COMPACT_ATOMS: atom_id res chain seq x y z
N MET A 1 -25.03 13.02 11.02
CA MET A 1 -24.00 13.73 10.25
C MET A 1 -22.84 12.75 10.22
N ARG A 2 -22.74 11.97 9.12
CA ARG A 2 -21.84 10.82 8.96
C ARG A 2 -20.43 11.36 8.68
N ASP A 3 -19.41 10.79 9.33
CA ASP A 3 -18.06 11.35 9.38
C ASP A 3 -17.28 10.93 8.12
N ARG A 4 -16.94 11.88 7.25
CA ARG A 4 -16.34 11.64 5.92
C ARG A 4 -14.84 11.32 5.97
N THR A 5 -14.28 11.15 7.17
CA THR A 5 -12.83 11.24 7.42
C THR A 5 -12.09 9.90 7.24
N LEU A 6 -12.79 8.75 7.36
CA LEU A 6 -12.17 7.41 7.35
C LEU A 6 -11.96 6.82 5.95
N THR A 7 -12.90 7.02 5.02
CA THR A 7 -12.72 6.70 3.59
C THR A 7 -11.54 7.47 3.00
N SER A 8 -11.35 8.73 3.43
CA SER A 8 -10.21 9.55 3.00
C SER A 8 -8.87 9.01 3.47
N LEU A 9 -8.78 8.19 4.53
CA LEU A 9 -7.49 7.64 4.98
C LEU A 9 -6.94 6.59 4.00
N ALA A 10 -7.76 5.59 3.66
CA ALA A 10 -7.36 4.55 2.73
C ALA A 10 -7.18 5.14 1.32
N LEU A 11 -8.06 6.06 0.91
CA LEU A 11 -7.90 6.78 -0.36
C LEU A 11 -6.64 7.65 -0.37
N VAL A 12 -6.28 8.34 0.73
CA VAL A 12 -5.06 9.16 0.80
C VAL A 12 -3.81 8.29 0.77
N ALA A 13 -3.77 7.21 1.56
CA ALA A 13 -2.68 6.23 1.53
C ALA A 13 -2.49 5.65 0.11
N LEU A 14 -3.59 5.37 -0.60
CA LEU A 14 -3.57 4.81 -1.96
C LEU A 14 -3.29 5.85 -3.06
N THR A 15 -3.71 7.10 -2.89
CA THR A 15 -3.33 8.20 -3.80
C THR A 15 -1.84 8.52 -3.68
N ILE A 16 -1.25 8.31 -2.52
CA ILE A 16 0.18 8.46 -2.31
C ILE A 16 0.94 7.24 -2.87
N ALA A 17 0.38 6.02 -2.74
CA ALA A 17 0.96 4.74 -3.19
C ALA A 17 1.17 4.60 -4.71
N ALA A 18 0.56 5.46 -5.53
CA ALA A 18 0.54 5.28 -6.98
C ALA A 18 1.42 6.25 -7.78
N CYS A 19 2.36 6.91 -7.11
CA CYS A 19 3.19 7.94 -7.72
C CYS A 19 4.54 7.39 -8.21
N GLY A 20 4.59 6.89 -9.44
CA GLY A 20 5.82 6.42 -10.08
C GLY A 20 5.79 6.53 -11.61
N ASN A 21 6.74 7.32 -12.15
CA ASN A 21 7.16 7.51 -13.55
C ASN A 21 6.08 7.64 -14.66
N THR A 22 5.75 8.88 -15.00
CA THR A 22 5.29 9.24 -16.35
C THR A 22 6.43 9.89 -17.13
N ASP A 23 7.15 9.12 -17.95
CA ASP A 23 7.91 9.65 -19.08
C ASP A 23 6.90 10.09 -20.14
N GLY A 24 6.50 11.36 -20.09
CA GLY A 24 5.61 11.94 -21.10
C GLY A 24 5.16 13.33 -20.72
N ALA A 25 5.58 14.32 -21.50
CA ALA A 25 5.02 15.66 -21.44
C ALA A 25 3.51 15.59 -21.74
N ALA A 26 2.70 15.56 -20.69
CA ALA A 26 1.27 15.81 -20.77
C ALA A 26 1.03 17.28 -20.42
N ASP A 27 0.38 18.00 -21.34
CA ASP A 27 -0.10 19.36 -21.11
C ASP A 27 -0.93 19.43 -19.82
N GLU A 28 -0.68 20.46 -19.01
CA GLU A 28 -1.48 20.75 -17.81
C GLU A 28 -2.98 20.84 -18.16
N PRO A 29 -3.87 20.11 -17.47
CA PRO A 29 -5.30 20.33 -17.63
C PRO A 29 -5.71 21.63 -16.91
N ASP A 30 -6.46 22.47 -17.63
CA ASP A 30 -7.08 23.70 -17.16
C ASP A 30 -7.90 23.45 -15.88
N PRO A 31 -7.64 24.16 -14.76
CA PRO A 31 -8.28 23.93 -13.46
C PRO A 31 -9.79 24.30 -13.41
N THR A 32 -10.43 24.58 -14.55
CA THR A 32 -11.82 25.07 -14.59
C THR A 32 -12.86 24.10 -15.16
N THR A 33 -12.51 22.88 -15.58
CA THR A 33 -13.52 21.90 -16.03
C THR A 33 -13.93 20.90 -14.95
N ALA A 34 -14.81 21.40 -14.08
CA ALA A 34 -15.96 20.71 -13.49
C ALA A 34 -15.83 19.22 -13.10
N ALA A 35 -15.59 19.00 -11.80
CA ALA A 35 -16.13 17.85 -11.08
C ALA A 35 -17.65 17.77 -11.31
N THR A 36 -18.11 16.67 -11.91
CA THR A 36 -19.53 16.31 -11.83
C THR A 36 -19.73 15.47 -10.58
N ASP A 37 -20.72 15.88 -9.80
CA ASP A 37 -21.15 15.36 -8.50
C ASP A 37 -21.75 13.95 -8.69
N GLY A 38 -20.88 12.97 -8.89
CA GLY A 38 -21.19 11.55 -9.03
C GLY A 38 -20.54 10.76 -7.91
N GLY A 39 -20.85 11.09 -6.65
CA GLY A 39 -20.30 10.38 -5.50
C GLY A 39 -20.65 8.89 -5.55
N ILE A 40 -19.64 8.06 -5.81
CA ILE A 40 -19.72 6.61 -5.58
C ILE A 40 -19.84 6.41 -4.08
N ALA A 41 -20.95 5.83 -3.63
CA ALA A 41 -21.13 5.44 -2.24
C ALA A 41 -20.23 4.23 -1.96
N VAL A 42 -19.14 4.47 -1.25
CA VAL A 42 -18.31 3.44 -0.63
C VAL A 42 -18.80 3.25 0.81
N ASP A 43 -19.05 2.00 1.20
CA ASP A 43 -19.45 1.68 2.57
C ASP A 43 -18.30 1.97 3.54
N GLU A 44 -18.61 2.60 4.67
CA GLU A 44 -17.64 3.06 5.66
C GLU A 44 -17.17 1.88 6.53
N PRO A 45 -15.85 1.63 6.65
CA PRO A 45 -15.36 0.58 7.55
C PRO A 45 -15.61 0.95 9.02
N PRO A 46 -15.91 -0.03 9.91
CA PRO A 46 -16.15 0.23 11.32
C PRO A 46 -14.87 0.67 12.05
N ALA A 47 -15.04 1.48 13.09
CA ALA A 47 -13.97 1.90 14.00
C ALA A 47 -13.79 0.93 15.17
N ALA A 48 -12.56 0.75 15.65
CA ALA A 48 -12.19 -0.01 16.84
C ALA A 48 -12.65 0.68 18.14
N ALA A 49 -12.44 0.00 19.28
CA ALA A 49 -13.01 0.34 20.59
C ALA A 49 -12.62 1.72 21.16
N ASP A 50 -11.54 2.34 20.68
CA ASP A 50 -11.14 3.72 21.05
C ASP A 50 -11.47 4.77 19.98
N GLY A 51 -12.17 4.35 18.92
CA GLY A 51 -12.60 5.20 17.80
C GLY A 51 -11.63 5.23 16.61
N ARG A 52 -10.44 4.61 16.70
CA ARG A 52 -9.52 4.47 15.55
C ARG A 52 -9.89 3.25 14.70
N MET A 53 -9.67 3.31 13.39
CA MET A 53 -9.83 2.16 12.51
C MET A 53 -8.61 1.24 12.64
N GLY A 54 -8.82 -0.05 12.95
CA GLY A 54 -7.76 -1.06 12.92
C GLY A 54 -7.36 -1.36 11.48
N VAL A 55 -6.06 -1.25 11.16
CA VAL A 55 -5.53 -1.41 9.81
C VAL A 55 -4.43 -2.46 9.77
N ILE A 56 -4.57 -3.40 8.85
CA ILE A 56 -3.48 -4.26 8.39
C ILE A 56 -3.04 -3.74 7.02
N VAL A 57 -1.75 -3.50 6.83
CA VAL A 57 -1.20 -3.09 5.53
C VAL A 57 -0.54 -4.30 4.88
N ASP A 58 -1.10 -4.75 3.75
CA ASP A 58 -0.47 -5.73 2.87
C ASP A 58 0.33 -4.98 1.80
N TYR A 59 1.64 -5.20 1.76
CA TYR A 59 2.61 -4.18 1.38
C TYR A 59 3.66 -4.74 0.40
N SER A 60 4.06 -3.93 -0.58
CA SER A 60 5.22 -4.13 -1.45
C SER A 60 6.05 -2.84 -1.37
N PRO A 61 7.33 -2.82 -0.97
CA PRO A 61 8.03 -1.56 -0.65
C PRO A 61 8.46 -0.76 -1.87
N THR A 62 7.53 -0.11 -2.56
CA THR A 62 7.88 0.99 -3.50
C THR A 62 8.05 2.30 -2.74
N THR A 63 8.68 3.31 -3.36
CA THR A 63 8.75 4.68 -2.82
C THR A 63 7.39 5.19 -2.33
N SER A 64 6.34 4.89 -3.09
CA SER A 64 4.99 5.34 -2.80
C SER A 64 4.34 4.52 -1.66
N ASP A 65 4.58 3.22 -1.61
CA ASP A 65 4.07 2.34 -0.55
C ASP A 65 4.72 2.62 0.80
N VAL A 66 6.03 2.92 0.81
CA VAL A 66 6.74 3.38 2.01
C VAL A 66 6.07 4.65 2.54
N THR A 67 5.73 5.58 1.66
CA THR A 67 5.06 6.82 2.05
C THR A 67 3.67 6.54 2.64
N ALA A 68 2.90 5.63 2.04
CA ALA A 68 1.61 5.19 2.55
C ALA A 68 1.72 4.53 3.94
N LEU A 69 2.69 3.63 4.13
CA LEU A 69 2.97 2.99 5.42
C LEU A 69 3.29 4.02 6.51
N LEU A 70 4.19 4.97 6.22
CA LEU A 70 4.56 6.01 7.18
C LEU A 70 3.39 6.94 7.52
N TYR A 71 2.53 7.24 6.53
CA TYR A 71 1.31 8.01 6.74
C TYR A 71 0.32 7.27 7.65
N VAL A 72 -0.03 6.02 7.33
CA VAL A 72 -0.96 5.20 8.12
C VAL A 72 -0.45 5.00 9.55
N SER A 73 0.86 4.79 9.72
CA SER A 73 1.49 4.57 11.04
C SER A 73 1.34 5.75 12.01
N GLN A 74 1.16 6.97 11.49
CA GLN A 74 1.09 8.20 12.27
C GLN A 74 -0.31 8.83 12.26
N HIS A 75 -1.25 8.31 11.48
CA HIS A 75 -2.54 8.97 11.33
C HIS A 75 -3.41 8.79 12.57
N PRO A 76 -3.97 9.86 13.16
CA PRO A 76 -4.66 9.78 14.45
C PRO A 76 -5.96 8.96 14.43
N ALA A 77 -6.55 8.77 13.25
CA ALA A 77 -7.75 7.95 13.05
C ALA A 77 -7.45 6.48 12.72
N ALA A 78 -6.17 6.09 12.61
CA ALA A 78 -5.75 4.76 12.21
C ALA A 78 -4.92 4.10 13.30
N GLU A 79 -5.11 2.80 13.49
CA GLU A 79 -4.23 1.97 14.28
C GLU A 79 -3.60 0.93 13.38
N LEU A 80 -2.31 1.10 13.07
CA LEU A 80 -1.55 0.08 12.37
C LEU A 80 -1.32 -1.13 13.29
N LEU A 81 -1.93 -2.26 12.94
CA LEU A 81 -1.94 -3.48 13.73
C LEU A 81 -0.87 -4.48 13.28
N ALA A 82 -0.67 -4.61 11.97
CA ALA A 82 0.32 -5.50 11.37
C ALA A 82 0.70 -5.02 9.96
N VAL A 83 1.89 -5.42 9.51
CA VAL A 83 2.31 -5.27 8.12
C VAL A 83 2.66 -6.64 7.54
N THR A 84 2.01 -7.00 6.43
CA THR A 84 2.31 -8.22 5.70
C THR A 84 2.95 -7.88 4.36
N LEU A 85 4.05 -8.53 4.02
CA LEU A 85 4.78 -8.22 2.80
C LEU A 85 4.38 -9.20 1.71
N ALA A 86 3.94 -8.69 0.56
CA ALA A 86 3.68 -9.51 -0.62
C ALA A 86 5.03 -10.00 -1.15
N GLY A 87 5.35 -11.30 -0.98
CA GLY A 87 6.62 -11.86 -1.45
C GLY A 87 6.76 -11.85 -2.98
N THR A 88 5.63 -11.74 -3.69
CA THR A 88 5.53 -11.52 -5.14
C THR A 88 5.66 -10.05 -5.53
N GLY A 89 5.82 -9.14 -4.56
CA GLY A 89 5.96 -7.71 -4.77
C GLY A 89 7.32 -7.29 -5.33
N GLU A 90 7.53 -5.98 -5.37
CA GLU A 90 8.69 -5.33 -5.96
C GLU A 90 9.95 -5.46 -5.08
N SER A 91 9.95 -6.21 -3.97
CA SER A 91 11.18 -6.46 -3.19
C SER A 91 11.24 -7.90 -2.70
N HIS A 92 12.44 -8.37 -2.41
CA HIS A 92 12.67 -9.69 -1.85
C HIS A 92 12.37 -9.71 -0.36
N CYS A 93 11.76 -10.80 0.13
CA CYS A 93 11.25 -10.88 1.51
C CYS A 93 12.28 -10.47 2.57
N ASP A 94 13.50 -10.98 2.52
CA ASP A 94 14.54 -10.69 3.52
C ASP A 94 14.85 -9.19 3.62
N ARG A 95 14.89 -8.50 2.48
CA ARG A 95 15.18 -7.07 2.40
C ARG A 95 13.98 -6.24 2.79
N ALA A 96 12.83 -6.57 2.20
CA ALA A 96 11.57 -5.89 2.46
C ALA A 96 11.23 -5.92 3.97
N VAL A 97 11.37 -7.07 4.63
CA VAL A 97 11.10 -7.22 6.06
C VAL A 97 12.05 -6.39 6.93
N ALA A 98 13.36 -6.42 6.63
CA ALA A 98 14.35 -5.64 7.37
C ALA A 98 14.13 -4.13 7.21
N ASN A 99 13.86 -3.70 5.97
CA ASN A 99 13.60 -2.31 5.62
C ASN A 99 12.32 -1.79 6.29
N THR A 100 11.22 -2.55 6.24
CA THR A 100 9.96 -2.18 6.91
C THR A 100 10.13 -2.07 8.42
N ARG A 101 10.91 -2.96 9.07
CA ARG A 101 11.22 -2.83 10.50
C ARG A 101 12.01 -1.58 10.84
N ALA A 102 12.94 -1.16 9.96
CA ALA A 102 13.67 0.10 10.14
C ALA A 102 12.73 1.30 9.95
N LEU A 103 11.85 1.29 8.95
CA LEU A 103 10.85 2.33 8.73
C LEU A 103 9.87 2.46 9.91
N LEU A 104 9.42 1.34 10.49
CA LEU A 104 8.56 1.37 11.67
C LEU A 104 9.30 1.87 12.92
N ALA A 105 10.58 1.51 13.08
CA ALA A 105 11.41 2.04 14.16
C ALA A 105 11.65 3.56 14.02
N LEU A 106 11.76 4.08 12.79
CA LEU A 106 11.90 5.52 12.51
C LEU A 106 10.70 6.34 13.03
N VAL A 107 9.51 5.73 13.08
CA VAL A 107 8.26 6.37 13.54
C VAL A 107 7.79 5.86 14.90
N ASP A 108 8.72 5.35 15.71
CA ASP A 108 8.47 4.86 17.07
C ASP A 108 7.40 3.75 17.15
N ARG A 109 7.29 2.90 16.12
CA ARG A 109 6.39 1.74 16.04
C ARG A 109 7.09 0.37 15.93
N PRO A 110 8.15 0.07 16.70
CA PRO A 110 8.81 -1.24 16.65
C PRO A 110 7.94 -2.39 17.18
N ASP A 111 6.78 -2.08 17.78
CA ASP A 111 5.78 -3.02 18.28
C ASP A 111 4.99 -3.71 17.17
N VAL A 112 4.87 -3.09 15.99
CA VAL A 112 4.05 -3.61 14.89
C VAL A 112 4.72 -4.86 14.28
N PRO A 113 4.06 -6.02 14.29
CA PRO A 113 4.59 -7.24 13.69
C PRO A 113 4.68 -7.11 12.16
N VAL A 114 5.76 -7.69 11.60
CA VAL A 114 6.05 -7.70 10.17
C VAL A 114 6.43 -9.11 9.73
N ALA A 115 5.68 -9.67 8.78
CA ALA A 115 5.94 -10.97 8.19
C ALA A 115 5.87 -10.91 6.66
N CYS A 116 6.58 -11.82 5.98
CA CYS A 116 6.51 -11.96 4.51
C CYS A 116 5.68 -13.18 4.13
N GLY A 117 4.99 -13.08 2.99
CA GLY A 117 4.20 -14.17 2.43
C GLY A 117 4.91 -14.94 1.34
N PRO A 118 4.15 -15.73 0.54
CA PRO A 118 4.71 -16.52 -0.54
C PRO A 118 5.41 -15.65 -1.60
N GLU A 119 6.58 -16.10 -2.08
CA GLU A 119 7.34 -15.44 -3.15
C GLU A 119 6.93 -15.95 -4.55
N GLN A 120 5.81 -16.65 -4.66
CA GLN A 120 5.29 -17.18 -5.91
C GLN A 120 3.79 -16.88 -6.02
N PRO A 121 3.29 -16.49 -7.22
CA PRO A 121 1.88 -16.29 -7.45
C PRO A 121 1.04 -17.54 -7.16
N VAL A 122 -0.24 -17.37 -6.81
CA VAL A 122 -1.17 -18.47 -6.50
C VAL A 122 -1.40 -19.37 -7.71
N GLY A 123 -1.42 -18.79 -8.92
CA GLY A 123 -1.55 -19.49 -10.18
C GLY A 123 -0.47 -19.06 -11.19
N PRO A 124 -0.71 -19.23 -12.51
CA PRO A 124 0.14 -18.60 -13.51
C PRO A 124 0.20 -17.08 -13.26
N GLY A 125 1.40 -16.55 -13.17
CA GLY A 125 1.64 -15.15 -12.87
C GLY A 125 2.89 -14.62 -13.55
N ASN A 126 3.29 -13.41 -13.14
CA ASN A 126 4.41 -12.68 -13.71
C ASN A 126 5.37 -12.25 -12.60
N GLU A 127 6.51 -11.69 -12.99
CA GLU A 127 7.51 -11.16 -12.08
C GLU A 127 7.77 -9.68 -12.38
N TRP A 128 8.12 -8.94 -11.34
CA TRP A 128 8.63 -7.59 -11.48
C TRP A 128 9.98 -7.59 -12.21
N PRO A 129 10.34 -6.52 -12.94
CA PRO A 129 11.69 -6.36 -13.48
C PRO A 129 12.75 -6.50 -12.38
N ALA A 130 13.79 -7.31 -12.64
CA ALA A 130 14.78 -7.64 -11.61
C ALA A 130 15.56 -6.42 -11.11
N ASP A 131 15.83 -5.46 -11.98
CA ASP A 131 16.49 -4.19 -11.65
C ASP A 131 15.63 -3.29 -10.76
N TRP A 132 14.31 -3.32 -10.92
CA TRP A 132 13.37 -2.64 -10.04
C TRP A 132 13.37 -3.30 -8.66
N ARG A 133 13.36 -4.64 -8.62
CA ARG A 133 13.45 -5.36 -7.33
C ARG A 133 14.73 -5.08 -6.57
N ASP A 134 15.85 -5.05 -7.28
CA ASP A 134 17.13 -4.68 -6.71
C ASP A 134 17.14 -3.23 -6.16
N ALA A 135 16.42 -2.31 -6.80
CA ALA A 135 16.30 -0.92 -6.34
C ALA A 135 15.44 -0.81 -5.07
N ALA A 136 14.27 -1.45 -5.05
CA ALA A 136 13.38 -1.50 -3.89
C ALA A 136 14.04 -2.19 -2.67
N ASP A 137 14.86 -3.23 -2.89
CA ASP A 137 15.67 -3.87 -1.84
C ASP A 137 16.63 -2.88 -1.14
N ARG A 138 17.01 -1.81 -1.84
CA ARG A 138 17.83 -0.70 -1.34
C ARG A 138 17.00 0.53 -0.96
N LEU A 139 15.67 0.40 -0.87
CA LEU A 139 14.72 1.49 -0.64
C LEU A 139 14.96 2.68 -1.57
N ASP A 140 15.24 2.41 -2.85
CA ASP A 140 15.56 3.43 -3.85
C ASP A 140 16.70 4.37 -3.44
N GLY A 141 17.60 3.91 -2.57
CA GLY A 141 18.74 4.68 -2.05
C GLY A 141 18.49 5.43 -0.76
N LEU A 142 17.33 5.28 -0.11
CA LEU A 142 17.07 5.83 1.21
C LEU A 142 18.04 5.25 2.25
N ASP A 143 18.80 6.11 2.91
CA ASP A 143 19.73 5.71 3.97
C ASP A 143 19.04 5.67 5.34
N LEU A 144 18.72 4.46 5.79
CA LEU A 144 18.21 4.20 7.14
C LEU A 144 19.29 3.78 8.14
N ALA A 145 20.59 3.95 7.84
CA ALA A 145 21.68 3.40 8.66
C ALA A 145 21.71 3.96 10.11
N ALA A 146 21.11 5.12 10.36
CA ALA A 146 20.95 5.66 11.71
C ALA A 146 19.84 4.97 12.53
N VAL A 147 18.94 4.23 11.86
CA VAL A 147 17.77 3.57 12.45
C VAL A 147 18.06 2.07 12.57
N ALA A 148 18.82 1.69 13.59
CA ALA A 148 18.99 0.29 13.91
C ALA A 148 17.69 -0.26 14.54
N SER A 149 16.90 -1.00 13.77
CA SER A 149 15.82 -1.79 14.36
C SER A 149 16.42 -2.99 15.10
N THR A 150 16.05 -3.14 16.38
CA THR A 150 16.41 -4.31 17.20
C THR A 150 15.28 -5.33 17.28
N ALA A 151 14.17 -5.07 16.59
CA ALA A 151 13.01 -5.95 16.58
C ALA A 151 13.38 -7.26 15.88
N ALA A 152 13.11 -8.38 16.55
CA ALA A 152 13.34 -9.70 15.99
C ALA A 152 12.39 -9.98 14.82
N ASN A 153 12.83 -10.85 13.91
CA ASN A 153 11.94 -11.44 12.93
C ASN A 153 10.82 -12.19 13.65
N THR A 154 9.59 -12.04 13.15
CA THR A 154 8.49 -12.89 13.60
C THR A 154 8.65 -14.27 12.96
N ASP A 155 8.50 -15.33 13.73
CA ASP A 155 8.56 -16.72 13.22
C ASP A 155 7.26 -17.16 12.51
N ILE A 156 6.29 -16.25 12.40
CA ILE A 156 4.99 -16.45 11.73
C ILE A 156 5.09 -15.96 10.27
N ASP A 157 4.42 -16.67 9.35
CA ASP A 157 4.28 -16.19 7.97
C ASP A 157 3.19 -15.12 7.85
N ALA A 158 3.17 -14.39 6.73
CA ALA A 158 2.22 -13.30 6.52
C ALA A 158 0.75 -13.73 6.54
N ILE A 159 0.42 -14.95 6.10
CA ILE A 159 -0.97 -15.42 6.03
C ILE A 159 -1.51 -15.62 7.44
N ASP A 160 -0.73 -16.30 8.28
CA ASP A 160 -1.06 -16.52 9.67
C ASP A 160 -1.04 -15.22 10.47
N LEU A 161 -0.11 -14.30 10.20
CA LEU A 161 -0.09 -12.97 10.84
C LEU A 161 -1.35 -12.17 10.50
N LEU A 162 -1.71 -12.10 9.22
CA LEU A 162 -2.88 -11.37 8.76
C LEU A 162 -4.15 -11.88 9.42
N ALA A 163 -4.37 -13.20 9.35
CA ALA A 163 -5.61 -13.80 9.80
C ALA A 163 -5.72 -13.84 11.33
N SER A 164 -4.62 -14.02 12.06
CA SER A 164 -4.64 -13.91 13.53
C SER A 164 -4.88 -12.47 13.99
N THR A 165 -4.22 -11.49 13.36
CA THR A 165 -4.43 -10.06 13.66
C THR A 165 -5.88 -9.64 13.37
N ALA A 166 -6.46 -10.09 12.26
CA ALA A 166 -7.84 -9.79 11.93
C ALA A 166 -8.81 -10.34 13.00
N ALA A 167 -8.63 -11.59 13.41
CA ALA A 167 -9.47 -12.21 14.43
C ALA A 167 -9.35 -11.54 15.82
N ASP A 168 -8.14 -11.11 16.19
CA ASP A 168 -7.88 -10.48 17.50
C ASP A 168 -8.40 -9.04 17.59
N HIS A 169 -8.61 -8.37 16.44
CA HIS A 169 -8.95 -6.93 16.36
C HIS A 169 -10.24 -6.66 15.56
N ASP A 170 -11.11 -7.66 15.44
CA ASP A 170 -12.34 -7.64 14.66
C ASP A 170 -13.27 -6.44 14.98
N PRO A 171 -13.68 -5.62 13.98
CA PRO A 171 -13.35 -5.73 12.56
C PRO A 171 -12.12 -4.89 12.17
N VAL A 172 -11.31 -5.41 11.24
CA VAL A 172 -10.15 -4.70 10.67
C VAL A 172 -10.37 -4.30 9.22
N THR A 173 -9.70 -3.24 8.78
CA THR A 173 -9.58 -2.89 7.36
C THR A 173 -8.23 -3.34 6.83
N ILE A 174 -8.22 -3.97 5.66
CA ILE A 174 -7.00 -4.35 4.97
C ILE A 174 -6.71 -3.32 3.89
N VAL A 175 -5.52 -2.72 3.91
CA VAL A 175 -5.02 -1.85 2.84
C VAL A 175 -3.98 -2.64 2.06
N ALA A 176 -4.30 -3.03 0.83
CA ALA A 176 -3.45 -3.82 -0.04
C ALA A 176 -2.78 -2.94 -1.10
N LEU A 177 -1.47 -2.82 -0.99
CA LEU A 177 -0.61 -1.95 -1.80
C LEU A 177 0.24 -2.72 -2.81
N GLY A 178 0.32 -4.05 -2.67
CA GLY A 178 1.06 -4.93 -3.57
C GLY A 178 0.16 -5.94 -4.30
N PRO A 179 0.77 -6.92 -4.99
CA PRO A 179 0.04 -8.05 -5.56
C PRO A 179 -0.76 -8.81 -4.50
N LEU A 180 -1.98 -9.23 -4.84
CA LEU A 180 -2.95 -9.79 -3.88
C LEU A 180 -2.67 -11.24 -3.45
N THR A 181 -1.46 -11.76 -3.70
CA THR A 181 -1.06 -13.15 -3.43
C THR A 181 -1.30 -13.54 -1.96
N ASN A 182 -0.95 -12.67 -1.02
CA ASN A 182 -1.19 -12.91 0.41
C ASN A 182 -2.68 -13.02 0.72
N LEU A 183 -3.48 -12.09 0.20
CA LEU A 183 -4.93 -12.06 0.46
C LEU A 183 -5.63 -13.25 -0.17
N ALA A 184 -5.26 -13.66 -1.38
CA ALA A 184 -5.82 -14.84 -2.01
C ALA A 184 -5.47 -16.13 -1.24
N ALA A 185 -4.23 -16.26 -0.77
CA ALA A 185 -3.83 -17.38 0.08
C ALA A 185 -4.59 -17.36 1.42
N ALA A 186 -4.77 -16.20 2.04
CA ALA A 186 -5.53 -16.05 3.27
C ALA A 186 -7.00 -16.42 3.09
N VAL A 187 -7.67 -15.88 2.07
CA VAL A 187 -9.07 -16.22 1.72
C VAL A 187 -9.22 -17.73 1.47
N ALA A 188 -8.27 -18.35 0.78
CA ALA A 188 -8.33 -19.78 0.45
C ALA A 188 -8.12 -20.69 1.67
N THR A 189 -7.30 -20.27 2.65
CA THR A 189 -6.90 -21.11 3.79
C THR A 189 -7.62 -20.77 5.10
N ARG A 190 -8.22 -19.58 5.19
CA ARG A 190 -8.90 -19.03 6.37
C ARG A 190 -10.31 -18.59 6.01
N PRO A 191 -11.27 -19.54 5.91
CA PRO A 191 -12.64 -19.24 5.47
C PRO A 191 -13.41 -18.32 6.43
N ASP A 192 -12.95 -18.19 7.67
CA ASP A 192 -13.44 -17.28 8.71
C ASP A 192 -12.94 -15.84 8.54
N LEU A 193 -11.94 -15.58 7.68
CA LEU A 193 -11.35 -14.26 7.50
C LEU A 193 -12.39 -13.19 7.16
N ALA A 194 -13.38 -13.53 6.33
CA ALA A 194 -14.43 -12.60 5.92
C ALA A 194 -15.33 -12.12 7.08
N GLU A 195 -15.37 -12.85 8.19
CA GLU A 195 -16.13 -12.46 9.39
C GLU A 195 -15.44 -11.34 10.16
N HIS A 196 -14.11 -11.21 10.01
CA HIS A 196 -13.28 -10.29 10.78
C HIS A 196 -12.77 -9.08 9.98
N VAL A 197 -13.00 -9.08 8.67
CA VAL A 197 -12.53 -8.03 7.76
C VAL A 197 -13.71 -7.14 7.35
N ALA A 198 -13.65 -5.89 7.78
CA ALA A 198 -14.59 -4.84 7.39
C ALA A 198 -14.63 -4.62 5.87
N GLY A 199 -13.46 -4.68 5.25
CA GLY A 199 -13.27 -4.53 3.82
C GLY A 199 -11.79 -4.51 3.45
N ILE A 200 -11.54 -4.72 2.17
CA ILE A 200 -10.23 -4.62 1.53
C ILE A 200 -10.23 -3.36 0.67
N VAL A 201 -9.25 -2.49 0.87
CA VAL A 201 -8.99 -1.37 -0.02
C VAL A 201 -7.68 -1.66 -0.75
N THR A 202 -7.75 -1.81 -2.07
CA THR A 202 -6.62 -2.28 -2.88
C THR A 202 -6.19 -1.25 -3.93
N MET A 203 -4.89 -0.99 -4.02
CA MET A 203 -4.28 -0.32 -5.16
C MET A 203 -4.10 -1.35 -6.27
N GLY A 204 -4.81 -1.18 -7.36
CA GLY A 204 -4.55 -1.99 -8.55
C GLY A 204 -5.70 -2.02 -9.55
N GLY A 205 -5.34 -2.49 -10.74
CA GLY A 205 -6.22 -2.53 -11.90
C GLY A 205 -6.27 -1.22 -12.69
N ALA A 206 -6.82 -1.33 -13.90
CA ALA A 206 -7.11 -0.24 -14.83
C ALA A 206 -8.44 -0.57 -15.50
N VAL A 207 -9.44 0.31 -15.39
CA VAL A 207 -10.82 0.01 -15.80
C VAL A 207 -11.15 0.67 -17.14
N ASP A 208 -11.11 1.99 -17.19
CA ASP A 208 -11.42 2.82 -18.36
C ASP A 208 -10.16 3.52 -18.93
N VAL A 209 -8.97 3.15 -18.43
CA VAL A 209 -7.66 3.63 -18.88
C VAL A 209 -6.74 2.47 -19.27
N ASP A 210 -5.66 2.78 -20.00
CA ASP A 210 -4.62 1.81 -20.33
C ASP A 210 -3.86 1.35 -19.07
N GLY A 211 -3.32 0.14 -19.12
CA GLY A 211 -2.48 -0.42 -18.07
C GLY A 211 -1.06 0.12 -18.09
N ASN A 212 -0.33 -0.05 -16.99
CA ASN A 212 1.07 0.35 -16.86
C ASN A 212 2.07 -0.82 -16.87
N ALA A 213 1.58 -2.07 -16.89
CA ALA A 213 2.42 -3.27 -16.99
C ALA A 213 2.94 -3.47 -18.43
N THR A 214 3.85 -4.44 -18.59
CA THR A 214 4.54 -4.70 -19.88
C THR A 214 3.62 -5.00 -21.07
N ASN A 215 2.40 -5.50 -20.81
CA ASN A 215 1.41 -5.76 -21.86
C ASN A 215 0.57 -4.53 -22.25
N GLY A 216 0.72 -3.40 -21.54
CA GLY A 216 -0.01 -2.15 -21.74
C GLY A 216 -1.51 -2.19 -21.38
N ALA A 217 -2.03 -3.34 -20.93
CA ALA A 217 -3.46 -3.54 -20.67
C ALA A 217 -3.77 -3.82 -19.19
N ALA A 218 -2.78 -4.27 -18.42
CA ALA A 218 -2.94 -4.53 -17.00
C ALA A 218 -2.14 -3.52 -16.17
N GLU A 219 -2.57 -3.32 -14.93
CA GLU A 219 -1.81 -2.62 -13.91
C GLU A 219 -0.86 -3.62 -13.20
N TRP A 220 0.34 -3.19 -12.80
CA TRP A 220 1.40 -4.05 -12.25
C TRP A 220 0.97 -4.98 -11.11
N ASN A 221 0.38 -4.48 -10.02
CA ASN A 221 -0.02 -5.32 -8.88
C ASN A 221 -0.95 -6.46 -9.32
N TYR A 222 -1.92 -6.14 -10.18
CA TYR A 222 -2.86 -7.13 -10.70
C TYR A 222 -2.24 -8.03 -11.79
N PHE A 223 -1.27 -7.51 -12.54
CA PHE A 223 -0.54 -8.24 -13.56
C PHE A 223 0.34 -9.34 -12.96
N ILE A 224 0.91 -9.12 -11.77
CA ILE A 224 1.80 -10.09 -11.11
C ILE A 224 1.05 -11.39 -10.75
N ASP A 225 -0.12 -11.28 -10.13
CA ASP A 225 -0.92 -12.44 -9.71
C ASP A 225 -2.40 -12.28 -10.08
N PRO A 226 -2.75 -12.44 -11.38
CA PRO A 226 -4.13 -12.27 -11.83
C PRO A 226 -5.06 -13.34 -11.25
N THR A 227 -4.53 -14.51 -10.86
CA THR A 227 -5.31 -15.55 -10.20
C THR A 227 -5.71 -15.09 -8.80
N ALA A 228 -4.79 -14.46 -8.05
CA ALA A 228 -5.11 -13.90 -6.75
C ALA A 228 -6.17 -12.80 -6.83
N VAL A 229 -6.14 -11.97 -7.88
CA VAL A 229 -7.17 -10.93 -8.10
C VAL A 229 -8.56 -11.57 -8.23
N ASP A 230 -8.71 -12.60 -9.07
CA ASP A 230 -10.00 -13.30 -9.24
C ASP A 230 -10.49 -13.89 -7.92
N VAL A 231 -9.60 -14.51 -7.14
CA VAL A 231 -9.93 -15.06 -5.81
C VAL A 231 -10.40 -13.98 -4.84
N VAL A 232 -9.69 -12.86 -4.74
CA VAL A 232 -10.01 -11.80 -3.78
C VAL A 232 -11.28 -11.06 -4.16
N LEU A 233 -11.46 -10.71 -5.44
CA LEU A 233 -12.69 -10.05 -5.90
C LEU A 233 -13.90 -11.00 -5.82
N GLY A 234 -13.69 -12.31 -5.97
CA GLY A 234 -14.71 -13.35 -5.80
C GLY A 234 -14.95 -13.80 -4.35
N SER A 235 -14.21 -13.27 -3.37
CA SER A 235 -14.22 -13.78 -1.98
C SER A 235 -15.50 -13.48 -1.21
N GLY A 236 -16.29 -12.49 -1.63
CA GLY A 236 -17.44 -11.97 -0.90
C GLY A 236 -17.10 -10.97 0.21
N ILE A 237 -15.81 -10.71 0.47
CA ILE A 237 -15.37 -9.59 1.31
C ILE A 237 -15.62 -8.28 0.53
N PRO A 238 -16.12 -7.20 1.17
CA PRO A 238 -16.25 -5.91 0.50
C PRO A 238 -14.89 -5.42 -0.01
N VAL A 239 -14.75 -5.21 -1.32
CA VAL A 239 -13.51 -4.69 -1.93
C VAL A 239 -13.77 -3.31 -2.52
N THR A 240 -12.93 -2.34 -2.13
CA THR A 240 -12.81 -1.03 -2.78
C THR A 240 -11.53 -1.01 -3.59
N MET A 241 -11.66 -0.94 -4.92
CA MET A 241 -10.52 -0.77 -5.81
C MET A 241 -10.16 0.71 -5.95
N VAL A 242 -8.87 1.01 -5.91
CA VAL A 242 -8.29 2.29 -6.30
C VAL A 242 -7.39 2.04 -7.52
N PRO A 243 -7.99 2.03 -8.73
CA PRO A 243 -7.29 1.69 -9.97
C PRO A 243 -6.56 2.90 -10.56
N LEU A 244 -5.83 2.67 -11.67
CA LEU A 244 -5.15 3.72 -12.45
C LEU A 244 -6.06 4.88 -12.85
N ASP A 245 -7.35 4.62 -13.07
CA ASP A 245 -8.36 5.66 -13.33
C ASP A 245 -8.37 6.76 -12.26
N ALA A 246 -8.24 6.34 -10.99
CA ALA A 246 -8.19 7.26 -9.86
C ALA A 246 -6.76 7.77 -9.64
N THR A 247 -5.77 6.88 -9.67
CA THR A 247 -4.42 7.24 -9.23
C THR A 247 -3.66 8.09 -10.23
N ASN A 248 -3.97 8.00 -11.53
CA ASN A 248 -3.39 8.90 -12.53
C ASN A 248 -3.81 10.36 -12.34
N SER A 249 -4.86 10.63 -11.55
CA SER A 249 -5.35 11.98 -11.26
C SER A 249 -4.60 12.69 -10.12
N VAL A 250 -3.64 12.02 -9.47
CA VAL A 250 -2.90 12.52 -8.30
C VAL A 250 -1.38 12.42 -8.48
N PRO A 251 -0.80 12.97 -9.55
CA PRO A 251 0.63 12.86 -9.78
C PRO A 251 1.45 13.57 -8.68
N VAL A 252 2.62 13.02 -8.35
CA VAL A 252 3.64 13.77 -7.59
C VAL A 252 4.17 14.87 -8.50
N THR A 253 3.83 16.11 -8.16
CA THR A 253 4.26 17.31 -8.87
C THR A 253 5.39 18.01 -8.12
N ARG A 254 6.13 18.88 -8.82
CA ARG A 254 7.11 19.77 -8.18
C ARG A 254 6.47 20.62 -7.08
N ALA A 255 5.25 21.12 -7.29
CA ALA A 255 4.52 21.89 -6.29
C ALA A 255 4.23 21.07 -5.02
N TRP A 256 3.87 19.79 -5.15
CA TRP A 256 3.71 18.89 -4.01
C TRP A 256 5.05 18.67 -3.29
N PHE A 257 6.12 18.43 -4.04
CA PHE A 257 7.45 18.21 -3.47
C PHE A 257 7.96 19.44 -2.70
N ASP A 258 7.80 20.64 -3.28
CA ASP A 258 8.16 21.91 -2.63
C ASP A 258 7.31 22.15 -1.36
N ALA A 259 6.03 21.77 -1.40
CA ALA A 259 5.15 21.84 -0.22
C ALA A 259 5.62 20.88 0.89
N LEU A 260 6.04 19.65 0.54
CA LEU A 260 6.65 18.71 1.47
C LEU A 260 7.89 19.33 2.12
N VAL A 261 8.81 19.90 1.33
CA VAL A 261 10.02 20.59 1.81
C VAL A 261 9.68 21.66 2.86
N GLY A 262 8.60 22.43 2.64
CA GLY A 262 8.14 23.45 3.59
C GLY A 262 7.56 22.91 4.91
N HIS A 263 7.22 21.62 4.98
CA HIS A 263 6.54 20.98 6.12
C HIS A 263 7.28 19.73 6.65
N ARG A 264 8.59 19.62 6.41
CA ARG A 264 9.46 18.55 6.95
C ARG A 264 9.72 18.69 8.46
N THR A 265 8.70 18.40 9.26
CA THR A 265 8.78 18.53 10.73
C THR A 265 8.91 17.20 11.47
N THR A 266 8.90 16.06 10.75
CA THR A 266 8.97 14.71 11.34
C THR A 266 10.00 13.86 10.60
N ALA A 267 10.53 12.84 11.28
CA ALA A 267 11.47 11.89 10.70
C ALA A 267 10.87 11.13 9.50
N ALA A 268 9.56 10.88 9.52
CA ALA A 268 8.84 10.34 8.37
C ALA A 268 8.80 11.30 7.18
N ALA A 269 8.53 12.60 7.39
CA ALA A 269 8.54 13.57 6.32
C ALA A 269 9.95 13.73 5.70
N ASP A 270 11.00 13.59 6.51
CA ASP A 270 12.38 13.53 6.04
C ASP A 270 12.63 12.29 5.17
N ALA A 271 12.22 11.10 5.62
CA ALA A 271 12.37 9.87 4.83
C ALA A 271 11.60 9.92 3.51
N VAL A 272 10.36 10.42 3.52
CA VAL A 272 9.55 10.60 2.30
C VAL A 272 10.23 11.58 1.34
N HIS A 273 10.71 12.72 1.85
CA HIS A 273 11.47 13.66 1.04
C HIS A 273 12.69 12.99 0.40
N ASP A 274 13.47 12.25 1.19
CA ASP A 274 14.72 11.66 0.72
C ASP A 274 14.48 10.54 -0.29
N LEU A 275 13.39 9.76 -0.16
CA LEU A 275 12.94 8.80 -1.18
C LEU A 275 12.67 9.50 -2.51
N PHE A 276 11.80 10.52 -2.51
CA PHE A 276 11.45 11.25 -3.73
C PHE A 276 12.62 12.07 -4.31
N ALA A 277 13.57 12.50 -3.48
CA ALA A 277 14.79 13.16 -3.93
C ALA A 277 15.78 12.20 -4.59
N ALA A 278 15.83 10.95 -4.11
CA ALA A 278 16.68 9.89 -4.66
C ALA A 278 16.11 9.33 -5.98
N SER A 279 14.78 9.25 -6.10
CA SER A 279 14.06 8.59 -7.19
C SER A 279 13.99 9.36 -8.53
N ARG A 280 14.79 10.41 -8.76
CA ARG A 280 14.74 11.37 -9.91
C ARG A 280 13.98 10.88 -11.16
N PRO A 281 12.80 11.46 -11.47
CA PRO A 281 12.75 12.50 -12.51
C PRO A 281 11.64 13.54 -12.25
N TYR A 282 12.01 14.77 -11.87
CA TYR A 282 11.07 15.90 -11.79
C TYR A 282 11.60 17.18 -12.46
N ASP A 283 12.58 17.05 -13.36
CA ASP A 283 13.11 18.14 -14.21
C ASP A 283 12.26 18.35 -15.47
#